data_AF-A0AB34ICI9-F1
#
_entry.id   AF-A0AB34ICI9-F1
#
_cell.length_a   1.000
_cell.length_b   1.000
_cell.length_c   1.000
_cell.angle_alpha   90.00
_cell.angle_beta   90.00
_cell.angle_gamma   90.00
#
_symmetry.space_group_name_H-M   'P 1'
#
loop_
_entity.id
_entity.type
_entity.pdbx_description
1 polymer ?
#
loop_
_entity_poly.entity_id
_entity_poly.type
_entity_poly.pdbx_seq_one_letter_code
_entity_poly.pdbx_strand_id
1 'polypeptide(L)'
;MLRARVKLAAAAPAGRRRTCMTLNDFAGQLHHGLGVSQRLWGFQRPVVDALQERGWCALDGVLSREAVARIRAECTGLYRSGRYSPSYSSVSETGEKIWRPHVHMMELDADSWKAAPTVVIFLSEVMATLPELVNQGLDALPGRHPAISSSIFGHKLAVSTSGGARYPRHLDNVSGGEDKRKLTAVYYFNPGWDVDAQGGAIRMFDSVAPPVYTDIAPVGEDNADRLLLFWSDLLVHEVLPMRTQHTSEVTADEHLRHTFTIWLTTENDACLLDTLSPLYPLRLVHYPNKVEAA
;
A
#
# COMPACT_ATOMS: atom_id res chain seq x y z
N MET A 1 71.60 27.76 2.90
CA MET A 1 70.64 27.27 3.92
C MET A 1 69.25 27.76 3.55
N LEU A 2 68.39 26.82 3.16
CA LEU A 2 67.11 27.02 2.47
C LEU A 2 66.00 27.38 3.50
N ARG A 3 65.34 28.53 3.35
CA ARG A 3 64.16 28.89 4.17
C ARG A 3 62.91 28.23 3.59
N ALA A 4 62.37 27.22 4.27
CA ALA A 4 61.09 26.61 3.92
C ALA A 4 59.93 27.56 4.28
N ARG A 5 59.15 27.97 3.29
CA ARG A 5 57.86 28.64 3.47
C ARG A 5 56.79 27.57 3.71
N VAL A 6 56.26 27.50 4.93
CA VAL A 6 55.05 26.73 5.24
C VAL A 6 53.85 27.49 4.66
N LYS A 7 53.19 26.91 3.65
CA LYS A 7 51.87 27.37 3.20
C LYS A 7 50.84 26.90 4.23
N LEU A 8 50.26 27.84 4.98
CA LEU A 8 49.04 27.58 5.73
C LEU A 8 47.90 27.37 4.72
N ALA A 9 47.32 26.18 4.71
CA ALA A 9 46.09 25.89 3.99
C ALA A 9 44.95 26.68 4.64
N ALA A 10 44.21 27.46 3.83
CA ALA A 10 43.02 28.14 4.28
C ALA A 10 42.00 27.10 4.77
N ALA A 11 41.47 27.32 5.98
CA ALA A 11 40.42 26.48 6.55
C ALA A 11 39.18 26.52 5.64
N ALA A 12 38.72 25.34 5.24
CA ALA A 12 37.45 25.19 4.53
C ALA A 12 36.31 25.77 5.38
N PRO A 13 35.31 26.45 4.77
CA PRO A 13 34.20 27.00 5.53
C PRO A 13 33.48 25.83 6.23
N ALA A 14 33.25 25.99 7.54
CA ALA A 14 32.57 25.02 8.37
C ALA A 14 31.28 24.58 7.68
N GLY A 15 31.25 23.34 7.23
CA GLY A 15 30.09 22.75 6.59
C GLY A 15 28.90 22.90 7.52
N ARG A 16 27.83 23.57 7.04
CA ARG A 16 26.52 23.51 7.69
C ARG A 16 26.21 22.03 7.90
N ARG A 17 26.29 21.57 9.15
CA ARG A 17 25.71 20.28 9.54
C ARG A 17 24.26 20.36 9.11
N ARG A 18 23.82 19.45 8.22
CA ARG A 18 22.41 19.31 7.91
C ARG A 18 21.73 18.99 9.24
N THR A 19 21.05 19.97 9.80
CA THR A 19 20.18 19.77 10.94
C THR A 19 19.18 18.70 10.53
N CYS A 20 18.92 17.73 11.41
CA CYS A 20 17.81 16.80 11.20
C CYS A 20 16.55 17.60 10.88
N MET A 21 15.60 17.01 10.15
CA MET A 21 14.23 17.51 10.11
C MET A 21 13.87 17.86 11.56
N THR A 22 13.59 19.13 11.84
CA THR A 22 13.52 19.57 13.23
C THR A 22 12.27 18.93 13.83
N LEU A 23 12.30 18.52 15.09
CA LEU A 23 11.11 18.05 15.82
C LEU A 23 9.90 18.99 15.63
N ASN A 24 10.14 20.27 15.33
CA ASN A 24 9.15 21.29 15.02
C ASN A 24 8.39 21.07 13.71
N ASP A 25 9.03 20.54 12.66
CA ASP A 25 8.36 20.26 11.38
C ASP A 25 7.40 19.08 11.54
N PHE A 26 7.83 18.04 12.28
CA PHE A 26 6.97 16.91 12.64
C PHE A 26 5.83 17.32 13.57
N ALA A 27 6.11 18.11 14.61
CA ALA A 27 5.06 18.66 15.46
C ALA A 27 4.06 19.51 14.66
N GLY A 28 4.55 20.33 13.72
CA GLY A 28 3.72 21.08 12.78
C GLY A 28 2.83 20.18 11.93
N GLN A 29 3.38 19.11 11.36
CA GLN A 29 2.62 18.12 10.58
C GLN A 29 1.61 17.33 11.43
N LEU A 30 1.96 16.97 12.67
CA LEU A 30 1.00 16.36 13.62
C LEU A 30 -0.14 17.32 13.97
N HIS A 31 0.14 18.62 14.09
CA HIS A 31 -0.89 19.61 14.43
C HIS A 31 -1.84 19.91 13.27
N HIS A 32 -1.38 19.85 12.03
CA HIS A 32 -2.18 20.19 10.84
C HIS A 32 -2.71 18.95 10.10
N GLY A 33 -2.09 17.80 10.31
CA GLY A 33 -2.36 16.57 9.58
C GLY A 33 -1.97 16.64 8.10
N LEU A 34 -2.26 15.55 7.39
CA LEU A 34 -2.21 15.48 5.92
C LEU A 34 -3.59 15.77 5.29
N GLY A 35 -4.64 15.84 6.11
CA GLY A 35 -6.01 16.06 5.68
C GLY A 35 -6.68 14.82 5.08
N VAL A 36 -6.09 13.63 5.28
CA VAL A 36 -6.62 12.35 4.78
C VAL A 36 -7.98 12.09 5.40
N SER A 37 -8.12 12.30 6.72
CA SER A 37 -9.37 12.05 7.43
C SER A 37 -10.54 12.82 6.82
N GLN A 38 -10.39 14.14 6.62
CA GLN A 38 -11.43 14.98 6.04
C GLN A 38 -11.78 14.55 4.60
N ARG A 39 -10.78 14.22 3.79
CA ARG A 39 -10.98 13.78 2.40
C ARG A 39 -11.71 12.43 2.35
N LEU A 40 -11.29 11.47 3.17
CA LEU A 40 -11.95 10.16 3.27
C LEU A 40 -13.41 10.31 3.65
N TRP A 41 -13.76 11.11 4.66
CA TRP A 41 -15.16 11.37 5.01
C TRP A 41 -15.98 11.94 3.85
N GLY A 42 -15.38 12.79 3.02
CA GLY A 42 -16.00 13.27 1.77
C GLY A 42 -16.31 12.16 0.75
N PHE A 43 -15.62 11.02 0.84
CA PHE A 43 -15.80 9.83 -0.01
C PHE A 43 -16.61 8.71 0.66
N GLN A 44 -17.21 8.90 1.85
CA GLN A 44 -17.85 7.80 2.57
C GLN A 44 -18.87 7.04 1.71
N ARG A 45 -19.83 7.77 1.12
CA ARG A 45 -20.86 7.15 0.29
C ARG A 45 -20.29 6.36 -0.90
N PRO A 46 -19.46 6.95 -1.80
CA PRO A 46 -18.91 6.18 -2.92
C PRO A 46 -18.01 5.01 -2.49
N VAL A 47 -17.34 5.10 -1.32
CA VAL A 47 -16.60 3.96 -0.74
C VAL A 47 -17.55 2.82 -0.39
N VAL A 48 -18.59 3.12 0.39
CA VAL A 48 -19.54 2.13 0.90
C VAL A 48 -20.33 1.49 -0.25
N ASP A 49 -20.85 2.31 -1.17
CA ASP A 49 -21.59 1.86 -2.34
C ASP A 49 -20.73 0.91 -3.19
N ALA A 50 -19.48 1.29 -3.50
CA ALA A 50 -18.59 0.47 -4.32
C ALA A 50 -18.14 -0.83 -3.62
N LEU A 51 -17.87 -0.79 -2.31
CA LEU A 51 -17.54 -1.99 -1.54
C LEU A 51 -18.73 -2.97 -1.48
N GLN A 52 -19.97 -2.49 -1.42
CA GLN A 52 -21.17 -3.34 -1.47
C GLN A 52 -21.42 -3.91 -2.87
N GLU A 53 -21.30 -3.07 -3.90
CA GLU A 53 -21.68 -3.44 -5.27
C GLU A 53 -20.66 -4.34 -5.98
N ARG A 54 -19.36 -4.05 -5.83
CA ARG A 54 -18.28 -4.73 -6.57
C ARG A 54 -17.12 -5.21 -5.71
N GLY A 55 -17.16 -4.92 -4.41
CA GLY A 55 -16.14 -5.38 -3.45
C GLY A 55 -14.84 -4.59 -3.45
N TRP A 56 -14.74 -3.50 -4.21
CA TRP A 56 -13.57 -2.62 -4.22
C TRP A 56 -13.90 -1.17 -4.61
N CYS A 57 -13.06 -0.25 -4.15
CA CYS A 57 -13.15 1.17 -4.47
C CYS A 57 -11.75 1.76 -4.70
N ALA A 58 -11.53 2.47 -5.81
CA ALA A 58 -10.33 3.27 -6.02
C ALA A 58 -10.67 4.75 -5.82
N LEU A 59 -9.90 5.42 -4.98
CA LEU A 59 -10.03 6.83 -4.66
C LEU A 59 -8.76 7.55 -5.08
N ASP A 60 -8.91 8.60 -5.87
CA ASP A 60 -7.82 9.50 -6.21
C ASP A 60 -7.97 10.82 -5.44
N GLY A 61 -6.85 11.48 -5.16
CA GLY A 61 -6.87 12.77 -4.44
C GLY A 61 -7.12 12.66 -2.93
N VAL A 62 -6.71 11.55 -2.31
CA VAL A 62 -6.70 11.36 -0.85
C VAL A 62 -5.62 12.22 -0.17
N LEU A 63 -4.57 12.61 -0.91
CA LEU A 63 -3.47 13.44 -0.45
C LEU A 63 -3.21 14.63 -1.39
N SER A 64 -2.54 15.66 -0.87
CA SER A 64 -2.02 16.73 -1.70
C SER A 64 -0.80 16.25 -2.49
N ARG A 65 -0.51 16.89 -3.64
CA ARG A 65 0.70 16.58 -4.44
C ARG A 65 1.99 16.72 -3.62
N GLU A 66 2.02 17.69 -2.71
CA GLU A 66 3.16 17.89 -1.79
C GLU A 66 3.32 16.73 -0.81
N ALA A 67 2.22 16.25 -0.22
CA ALA A 67 2.25 15.10 0.68
C ALA A 67 2.67 13.81 -0.06
N VAL A 68 2.18 13.61 -1.29
CA VAL A 68 2.59 12.46 -2.12
C VAL A 68 4.07 12.52 -2.45
N ALA A 69 4.59 13.70 -2.81
CA ALA A 69 6.02 13.89 -3.08
C ALA A 69 6.88 13.59 -1.83
N ARG A 70 6.41 13.98 -0.63
CA ARG A 70 7.08 13.65 0.64
C ARG A 70 7.07 12.15 0.91
N ILE A 71 5.92 11.48 0.83
CA ILE A 71 5.81 10.02 1.00
C ILE A 71 6.74 9.30 0.02
N ARG A 72 6.74 9.72 -1.25
CA ARG A 72 7.63 9.16 -2.28
C ARG A 72 9.10 9.30 -1.88
N ALA A 73 9.53 10.51 -1.52
CA ALA A 73 10.91 10.77 -1.13
C ALA A 73 11.34 9.96 0.11
N GLU A 74 10.48 9.88 1.13
CA GLU A 74 10.71 9.10 2.34
C GLU A 74 10.83 7.60 2.05
N CYS A 75 9.89 7.02 1.31
CA CYS A 75 9.92 5.60 0.95
C CYS A 75 11.12 5.24 0.06
N THR A 76 11.49 6.10 -0.89
CA THR A 76 12.72 5.92 -1.69
C THR A 76 13.97 6.04 -0.83
N GLY A 77 14.00 6.97 0.13
CA GLY A 77 15.09 7.11 1.11
C GLY A 77 15.25 5.86 1.98
N LEU A 78 14.14 5.32 2.50
CA LEU A 78 14.12 4.06 3.25
C LEU A 78 14.68 2.91 2.39
N TYR A 79 14.27 2.79 1.13
CA TYR A 79 14.78 1.76 0.22
C TYR A 79 16.29 1.88 0.00
N ARG A 80 16.78 3.09 -0.32
CA ARG A 80 18.22 3.37 -0.52
C ARG A 80 19.06 3.12 0.73
N SER A 81 18.48 3.26 1.92
CA SER A 81 19.17 2.97 3.18
C SER A 81 19.30 1.47 3.48
N GLY A 82 18.79 0.58 2.62
CA GLY A 82 18.88 -0.86 2.79
C GLY A 82 17.89 -1.44 3.80
N ARG A 83 16.84 -0.69 4.16
CA ARG A 83 15.83 -1.13 5.14
C ARG A 83 14.83 -2.17 4.59
N TYR A 84 14.76 -2.33 3.27
CA TYR A 84 13.88 -3.31 2.64
C TYR A 84 14.59 -4.66 2.51
N SER A 85 13.83 -5.74 2.72
CA SER A 85 14.26 -7.12 2.52
C SER A 85 13.57 -7.73 1.29
N PRO A 86 14.15 -8.73 0.62
CA PRO A 86 13.46 -9.40 -0.49
C PRO A 86 12.13 -10.01 -0.02
N SER A 87 11.07 -9.82 -0.80
CA SER A 87 9.73 -10.29 -0.45
C SER A 87 9.57 -11.77 -0.79
N TYR A 88 8.79 -12.49 0.01
CA TYR A 88 8.39 -13.88 -0.26
C TYR A 88 6.98 -14.15 0.28
N SER A 89 6.38 -15.26 -0.15
CA SER A 89 5.23 -15.87 0.54
C SER A 89 5.64 -17.23 1.08
N SER A 90 5.06 -17.65 2.19
CA SER A 90 5.29 -18.97 2.77
C SER A 90 4.22 -19.94 2.30
N VAL A 91 4.62 -21.17 1.96
CA VAL A 91 3.69 -22.29 1.78
C VAL A 91 3.25 -22.76 3.17
N SER A 92 1.94 -22.81 3.43
CA SER A 92 1.38 -23.17 4.74
C SER A 92 1.84 -24.53 5.24
N GLU A 93 1.90 -25.54 4.36
CA GLU A 93 2.17 -26.92 4.72
C GLU A 93 3.64 -27.21 4.97
N THR A 94 4.54 -26.56 4.21
CA THR A 94 5.99 -26.87 4.22
C THR A 94 6.83 -25.76 4.85
N GLY A 95 6.27 -24.57 5.02
CA GLY A 95 7.02 -23.36 5.39
C GLY A 95 7.98 -22.87 4.31
N GLU A 96 7.96 -23.46 3.12
CA GLU A 96 8.85 -23.08 2.02
C GLU A 96 8.61 -21.64 1.58
N LYS A 97 9.70 -20.89 1.40
CA LYS A 97 9.64 -19.50 0.92
C LYS A 97 9.61 -19.46 -0.60
N ILE A 98 8.48 -19.01 -1.14
CA ILE A 98 8.38 -18.65 -2.55
C ILE A 98 8.76 -17.18 -2.68
N TRP A 99 9.98 -16.92 -3.13
CA TRP A 99 10.48 -15.57 -3.34
C TRP A 99 9.70 -14.81 -4.42
N ARG A 100 9.68 -13.49 -4.30
CA ARG A 100 9.10 -12.55 -5.27
C ARG A 100 10.26 -11.81 -5.94
N PRO A 101 10.76 -12.30 -7.09
CA PRO A 101 11.88 -11.66 -7.77
C PRO A 101 11.61 -10.18 -7.98
N HIS A 102 12.62 -9.36 -7.64
CA HIS A 102 12.59 -7.90 -7.82
C HIS A 102 11.54 -7.15 -6.99
N VAL A 103 10.92 -7.82 -6.01
CA VAL A 103 10.03 -7.19 -5.04
C VAL A 103 10.71 -7.21 -3.68
N HIS A 104 10.80 -6.04 -3.05
CA HIS A 104 11.33 -5.88 -1.71
C HIS A 104 10.26 -5.28 -0.82
N MET A 105 10.31 -5.58 0.48
CA MET A 105 9.35 -5.10 1.45
C MET A 105 9.98 -4.72 2.78
N MET A 106 9.28 -3.87 3.52
CA MET A 106 9.55 -3.62 4.94
C MET A 106 8.25 -3.31 5.68
N GLU A 107 8.28 -3.46 6.98
CA GLU A 107 7.26 -2.94 7.89
C GLU A 107 7.81 -1.70 8.57
N LEU A 108 6.94 -0.79 9.00
CA LEU A 108 7.39 0.36 9.77
C LEU A 108 7.75 -0.12 11.19
N ASP A 109 8.86 0.41 11.69
CA ASP A 109 9.39 0.12 13.01
C ASP A 109 9.42 1.39 13.88
N ALA A 110 9.87 1.25 15.12
CA ALA A 110 9.99 2.35 16.07
C ALA A 110 10.97 3.46 15.64
N ASP A 111 11.79 3.26 14.61
CA ASP A 111 12.68 4.30 14.05
C ASP A 111 12.12 4.94 12.77
N SER A 112 11.06 4.37 12.20
CA SER A 112 10.47 4.83 10.95
C SER A 112 9.88 6.23 11.06
N TRP A 113 9.47 6.70 12.25
CA TRP A 113 9.04 8.09 12.45
C TRP A 113 10.14 9.12 12.19
N LYS A 114 11.43 8.75 12.34
CA LYS A 114 12.56 9.66 12.07
C LYS A 114 12.85 9.77 10.58
N ALA A 115 12.75 8.65 9.88
CA ALA A 115 13.14 8.52 8.47
C ALA A 115 11.99 8.75 7.49
N ALA A 116 10.75 8.48 7.93
CA ALA A 116 9.53 8.58 7.14
C ALA A 116 8.33 9.09 7.97
N PRO A 117 8.42 10.30 8.58
CA PRO A 117 7.35 10.86 9.39
C PRO A 117 6.04 11.03 8.62
N THR A 118 6.09 11.44 7.36
CA THR A 118 4.88 11.63 6.54
C THR A 118 4.15 10.31 6.32
N VAL A 119 4.88 9.21 6.08
CA VAL A 119 4.29 7.86 5.95
C VAL A 119 3.62 7.41 7.25
N VAL A 120 4.23 7.68 8.40
CA VAL A 120 3.67 7.35 9.72
C VAL A 120 2.40 8.15 10.00
N ILE A 121 2.39 9.45 9.71
CA ILE A 121 1.19 10.29 9.86
C ILE A 121 0.08 9.82 8.91
N PHE A 122 0.40 9.49 7.67
CA PHE A 122 -0.56 8.93 6.72
C PHE A 122 -1.20 7.64 7.25
N LEU A 123 -0.38 6.69 7.74
CA LEU A 123 -0.88 5.48 8.36
C LEU A 123 -1.82 5.80 9.53
N SER A 124 -1.42 6.74 10.40
CA SER A 124 -2.23 7.13 11.56
C SER A 124 -3.59 7.72 11.16
N GLU A 125 -3.65 8.61 10.17
CA GLU A 125 -4.92 9.20 9.71
C GLU A 125 -5.82 8.18 9.02
N VAL A 126 -5.26 7.27 8.21
CA VAL A 126 -6.01 6.17 7.60
C VAL A 126 -6.58 5.25 8.68
N MET A 127 -5.78 4.84 9.66
CA MET A 127 -6.21 3.96 10.75
C MET A 127 -7.26 4.61 11.66
N ALA A 128 -7.15 5.92 11.90
CA ALA A 128 -8.12 6.66 12.71
C ALA A 128 -9.47 6.86 11.99
N THR A 129 -9.51 6.80 10.65
CA THR A 129 -10.69 7.22 9.88
C THR A 129 -11.37 6.06 9.15
N LEU A 130 -10.60 5.22 8.46
CA LEU A 130 -11.15 4.26 7.51
C LEU A 130 -12.05 3.19 8.18
N PRO A 131 -11.68 2.60 9.34
CA PRO A 131 -12.57 1.67 10.04
C PRO A 131 -13.92 2.29 10.40
N GLU A 132 -13.91 3.49 11.00
CA GLU A 132 -15.13 4.19 11.42
C GLU A 132 -15.99 4.58 10.22
N LEU A 133 -15.37 5.13 9.16
CA LEU A 133 -16.04 5.51 7.93
C LEU A 133 -16.81 4.34 7.31
N VAL A 134 -16.16 3.17 7.20
CA VAL A 134 -16.74 1.97 6.62
C VAL A 134 -17.83 1.41 7.52
N ASN A 135 -17.59 1.30 8.84
CA ASN A 135 -18.58 0.78 9.78
C ASN A 135 -19.83 1.64 9.81
N GLN A 136 -19.71 2.96 10.01
CA GLN A 136 -20.86 3.86 10.04
C GLN A 136 -21.66 3.83 8.72
N GLY A 137 -20.96 3.75 7.60
CA GLY A 137 -21.60 3.70 6.29
C GLY A 137 -22.38 2.39 6.05
N LEU A 138 -21.81 1.26 6.50
CA LEU A 138 -22.45 -0.05 6.39
C LEU A 138 -23.59 -0.21 7.40
N ASP A 139 -23.46 0.26 8.63
CA ASP A 139 -24.50 0.18 9.68
C ASP A 139 -25.81 0.87 9.28
N ALA A 140 -25.77 1.82 8.35
CA ALA A 140 -26.94 2.46 7.77
C ALA A 140 -27.72 1.56 6.79
N LEU A 141 -27.14 0.42 6.38
CA LEU A 141 -27.71 -0.53 5.43
C LEU A 141 -28.22 -1.79 6.16
N PRO A 142 -29.23 -2.50 5.61
CA PRO A 142 -29.65 -3.78 6.17
C PRO A 142 -28.59 -4.86 5.93
N GLY A 143 -28.42 -5.77 6.88
CA GLY A 143 -27.53 -6.92 6.73
C GLY A 143 -26.57 -7.09 7.90
N ARG A 144 -25.64 -8.03 7.75
CA ARG A 144 -24.53 -8.22 8.69
C ARG A 144 -23.34 -7.41 8.21
N HIS A 145 -22.70 -6.71 9.12
CA HIS A 145 -21.60 -5.80 8.82
C HIS A 145 -20.32 -6.25 9.50
N PRO A 146 -19.16 -6.02 8.86
CA PRO A 146 -17.90 -6.59 9.30
C PRO A 146 -17.36 -5.99 10.59
N ALA A 147 -17.83 -4.86 11.10
CA ALA A 147 -17.24 -4.23 12.30
C ALA A 147 -15.70 -4.17 12.22
N ILE A 148 -15.18 -3.42 11.25
CA ILE A 148 -13.74 -3.25 11.02
C ILE A 148 -13.09 -2.67 12.28
N SER A 149 -12.05 -3.32 12.79
CA SER A 149 -11.36 -2.91 14.00
C SER A 149 -10.56 -1.62 13.77
N SER A 150 -10.58 -0.74 14.76
CA SER A 150 -9.75 0.46 14.82
C SER A 150 -8.40 0.24 15.52
N SER A 151 -8.15 -0.96 16.05
CA SER A 151 -7.00 -1.25 16.91
C SER A 151 -6.06 -2.33 16.37
N ILE A 152 -6.55 -3.25 15.52
CA ILE A 152 -5.78 -4.36 14.98
C ILE A 152 -5.60 -4.19 13.48
N PHE A 153 -4.34 -4.07 13.05
CA PHE A 153 -3.98 -3.95 11.64
C PHE A 153 -2.58 -4.47 11.36
N GLY A 154 -2.37 -4.92 10.13
CA GLY A 154 -1.04 -5.15 9.55
C GLY A 154 -0.73 -4.05 8.53
N HIS A 155 0.55 -3.84 8.24
CA HIS A 155 0.94 -2.88 7.21
C HIS A 155 2.27 -3.28 6.58
N LYS A 156 2.48 -2.89 5.32
CA LYS A 156 3.68 -3.24 4.56
C LYS A 156 3.99 -2.22 3.49
N LEU A 157 5.19 -1.68 3.51
CA LEU A 157 5.76 -0.98 2.37
C LEU A 157 6.38 -2.00 1.42
N ALA A 158 6.16 -1.83 0.12
CA ALA A 158 6.81 -2.63 -0.90
C ALA A 158 7.32 -1.77 -2.06
N VAL A 159 8.40 -2.23 -2.68
CA VAL A 159 8.99 -1.64 -3.87
C VAL A 159 9.34 -2.74 -4.88
N SER A 160 8.90 -2.55 -6.11
CA SER A 160 9.24 -3.41 -7.24
C SER A 160 10.23 -2.69 -8.15
N THR A 161 11.33 -3.36 -8.49
CA THR A 161 12.57 -2.68 -8.93
C THR A 161 12.96 -2.92 -10.39
N SER A 162 12.32 -3.88 -11.07
CA SER A 162 12.62 -4.20 -12.46
C SER A 162 11.49 -4.99 -13.12
N GLY A 163 11.59 -5.19 -14.44
CA GLY A 163 10.62 -6.02 -15.17
C GLY A 163 10.56 -7.46 -14.66
N GLY A 164 9.40 -8.08 -14.84
CA GLY A 164 9.08 -9.40 -14.30
C GLY A 164 8.59 -9.39 -12.84
N ALA A 165 8.81 -8.29 -12.10
CA ALA A 165 8.21 -8.12 -10.77
C ALA A 165 6.68 -8.23 -10.88
N ARG A 166 6.09 -9.15 -10.11
CA ARG A 166 4.66 -9.46 -10.14
C ARG A 166 4.22 -10.09 -8.83
N TYR A 167 2.92 -10.15 -8.62
CA TYR A 167 2.33 -10.94 -7.54
C TYR A 167 1.24 -11.83 -8.12
N PRO A 168 1.38 -13.17 -8.07
CA PRO A 168 0.40 -14.09 -8.67
C PRO A 168 -1.01 -13.90 -8.12
N ARG A 169 -2.01 -14.41 -8.86
CA ARG A 169 -3.40 -14.44 -8.44
C ARG A 169 -3.58 -15.08 -7.06
N HIS A 170 -4.23 -14.36 -6.15
CA HIS A 170 -4.44 -14.77 -4.76
C HIS A 170 -5.62 -14.02 -4.12
N LEU A 171 -5.94 -14.40 -2.88
CA LEU A 171 -6.71 -13.63 -1.92
C LEU A 171 -5.78 -13.18 -0.80
N ASP A 172 -6.07 -12.04 -0.20
CA ASP A 172 -5.34 -11.63 0.98
C ASP A 172 -5.70 -12.53 2.16
N ASN A 173 -6.99 -12.82 2.37
CA ASN A 173 -7.47 -13.75 3.39
C ASN A 173 -8.09 -15.00 2.75
N VAL A 174 -7.34 -16.10 2.76
CA VAL A 174 -7.77 -17.38 2.19
C VAL A 174 -8.54 -18.23 3.20
N SER A 175 -8.22 -18.22 4.49
CA SER A 175 -8.77 -19.21 5.43
C SER A 175 -9.89 -18.69 6.32
N GLY A 176 -9.95 -17.39 6.57
CA GLY A 176 -10.66 -16.88 7.74
C GLY A 176 -10.05 -17.47 9.02
N GLY A 177 -10.89 -17.73 10.01
CA GLY A 177 -10.46 -18.34 11.28
C GLY A 177 -9.52 -17.41 12.04
N GLU A 178 -8.25 -17.80 12.16
CA GLU A 178 -7.18 -16.99 12.78
C GLU A 178 -6.78 -15.78 11.91
N ASP A 179 -6.94 -15.86 10.59
CA ASP A 179 -6.73 -14.70 9.72
C ASP A 179 -7.99 -13.83 9.70
N LYS A 180 -7.93 -12.73 10.46
CA LYS A 180 -9.03 -11.79 10.61
C LYS A 180 -9.01 -10.66 9.59
N ARG A 181 -8.08 -10.63 8.63
CA ARG A 181 -7.99 -9.55 7.64
C ARG A 181 -9.28 -9.49 6.81
N LYS A 182 -9.92 -8.32 6.80
CA LYS A 182 -11.21 -8.12 6.14
C LYS A 182 -11.18 -7.04 5.07
N LEU A 183 -10.53 -5.91 5.34
CA LEU A 183 -10.42 -4.80 4.39
C LEU A 183 -8.94 -4.52 4.11
N THR A 184 -8.56 -4.64 2.84
CA THR A 184 -7.23 -4.24 2.37
C THR A 184 -7.29 -2.84 1.80
N ALA A 185 -6.34 -2.00 2.20
CA ALA A 185 -6.10 -0.68 1.63
C ALA A 185 -4.69 -0.65 1.01
N VAL A 186 -4.59 -0.36 -0.28
CA VAL A 186 -3.32 -0.23 -1.01
C VAL A 186 -3.19 1.19 -1.50
N TYR A 187 -2.18 1.88 -1.00
CA TYR A 187 -1.85 3.24 -1.39
C TYR A 187 -0.72 3.24 -2.43
N TYR A 188 -0.99 3.87 -3.57
CA TYR A 188 -0.08 4.06 -4.68
C TYR A 188 0.40 5.50 -4.75
N PHE A 189 1.73 5.66 -4.88
CA PHE A 189 2.43 6.94 -4.92
C PHE A 189 3.55 6.90 -5.98
N ASN A 190 3.16 6.61 -7.23
CA ASN A 190 4.06 6.41 -8.37
C ASN A 190 3.87 7.53 -9.40
N PRO A 191 4.42 8.73 -9.14
CA PRO A 191 4.27 9.82 -10.08
C PRO A 191 5.01 9.53 -11.38
N GLY A 192 4.36 9.79 -12.50
CA GLY A 192 4.87 9.54 -13.85
C GLY A 192 4.62 8.12 -14.36
N TRP A 193 3.89 7.27 -13.63
CA TRP A 193 3.76 5.86 -14.01
C TRP A 193 2.90 5.69 -15.27
N ASP A 194 3.52 5.26 -16.36
CA ASP A 194 2.83 4.83 -17.56
C ASP A 194 2.51 3.34 -17.46
N VAL A 195 1.25 3.01 -17.14
CA VAL A 195 0.84 1.61 -16.95
C VAL A 195 0.89 0.80 -18.26
N ASP A 196 0.71 1.44 -19.41
CA ASP A 196 0.75 0.77 -20.71
C ASP A 196 2.19 0.41 -21.08
N ALA A 197 3.13 1.30 -20.79
CA ALA A 197 4.53 1.06 -21.09
C ALA A 197 5.25 0.24 -19.98
N GLN A 198 4.94 0.47 -18.70
CA GLN A 198 5.64 -0.11 -17.55
C GLN A 198 4.91 -1.32 -16.92
N GLY A 199 3.64 -1.57 -17.27
CA GLY A 199 2.84 -2.62 -16.65
C GLY A 199 2.59 -2.38 -15.15
N GLY A 200 2.53 -3.45 -14.36
CA GLY A 200 2.39 -3.34 -12.90
C GLY A 200 1.00 -2.95 -12.39
N ALA A 201 -0.03 -2.96 -13.23
CA ALA A 201 -1.41 -2.81 -12.79
C ALA A 201 -1.79 -3.91 -11.80
N ILE A 202 -2.68 -3.60 -10.85
CA ILE A 202 -3.38 -4.62 -10.07
C ILE A 202 -4.66 -4.98 -10.81
N ARG A 203 -4.85 -6.28 -11.07
CA ARG A 203 -6.04 -6.83 -11.70
C ARG A 203 -6.98 -7.35 -10.63
N MET A 204 -8.19 -6.80 -10.58
CA MET A 204 -9.26 -7.21 -9.67
C MET A 204 -10.23 -8.11 -10.44
N PHE A 205 -10.50 -9.32 -9.96
CA PHE A 205 -11.49 -10.21 -10.57
C PHE A 205 -12.87 -9.95 -9.95
N ASP A 206 -13.53 -8.92 -10.47
CA ASP A 206 -14.71 -8.27 -9.88
C ASP A 206 -16.05 -8.61 -10.56
N SER A 207 -16.04 -9.54 -11.51
CA SER A 207 -17.27 -10.04 -12.14
C SER A 207 -17.19 -11.52 -12.49
N VAL A 208 -18.30 -12.25 -12.36
CA VAL A 208 -18.43 -13.65 -12.84
C VAL A 208 -18.77 -13.73 -14.34
N ALA A 209 -19.15 -12.60 -14.95
CA ALA A 209 -19.48 -12.49 -16.37
C ALA A 209 -18.48 -11.56 -17.08
N PRO A 210 -18.18 -11.76 -18.38
CA PRO A 210 -17.25 -10.90 -19.11
C PRO A 210 -17.69 -9.42 -19.18
N PRO A 211 -16.75 -8.45 -19.05
CA PRO A 211 -15.36 -8.63 -18.64
C PRO A 211 -15.30 -9.05 -17.16
N VAL A 212 -14.53 -10.10 -16.87
CA VAL A 212 -14.48 -10.70 -15.52
C VAL A 212 -13.51 -10.00 -14.56
N TYR A 213 -12.82 -8.96 -15.05
CA TYR A 213 -11.81 -8.25 -14.30
C TYR A 213 -11.72 -6.77 -14.67
N THR A 214 -11.21 -5.99 -13.73
CA THR A 214 -10.82 -4.59 -13.91
C THR A 214 -9.33 -4.42 -13.57
N ASP A 215 -8.57 -3.82 -14.49
CA ASP A 215 -7.17 -3.45 -14.26
C ASP A 215 -7.08 -2.03 -13.70
N ILE A 216 -6.39 -1.88 -12.57
CA ILE A 216 -6.21 -0.61 -11.88
C ILE A 216 -4.74 -0.22 -11.94
N ALA A 217 -4.48 0.93 -12.56
CA ALA A 217 -3.14 1.49 -12.65
C ALA A 217 -2.61 1.83 -11.24
N PRO A 218 -1.30 1.62 -10.98
CA PRO A 218 -0.69 1.91 -9.68
C PRO A 218 -0.38 3.41 -9.53
N VAL A 219 -1.28 4.27 -10.01
CA VAL A 219 -1.21 5.74 -10.02
C VAL A 219 -2.63 6.30 -10.21
N GLY A 220 -2.92 7.47 -9.61
CA GLY A 220 -4.21 8.17 -9.79
C GLY A 220 -4.26 9.05 -11.05
N GLU A 221 -5.46 9.58 -11.36
CA GLU A 221 -5.76 10.42 -12.53
C GLU A 221 -4.85 11.67 -12.65
N ASP A 222 -4.39 12.21 -11.53
CA ASP A 222 -3.50 13.37 -11.43
C ASP A 222 -2.01 13.00 -11.32
N ASN A 223 -1.69 11.77 -11.73
CA ASN A 223 -0.34 11.22 -11.85
C ASN A 223 0.43 11.15 -10.52
N ALA A 224 -0.23 10.77 -9.42
CA ALA A 224 0.52 10.49 -8.19
C ALA A 224 -0.23 9.61 -7.19
N ASP A 225 -1.50 9.90 -6.93
CA ASP A 225 -2.17 9.54 -5.68
C ASP A 225 -3.39 8.64 -5.90
N ARG A 226 -3.34 7.39 -5.40
CA ARG A 226 -4.48 6.47 -5.43
C ARG A 226 -4.53 5.59 -4.18
N LEU A 227 -5.66 5.58 -3.50
CA LEU A 227 -6.01 4.61 -2.46
C LEU A 227 -7.01 3.60 -3.02
N LEU A 228 -6.58 2.34 -3.12
CA LEU A 228 -7.41 1.21 -3.50
C LEU A 228 -7.87 0.45 -2.26
N LEU A 229 -9.17 0.25 -2.12
CA LEU A 229 -9.81 -0.51 -1.05
C LEU A 229 -10.46 -1.77 -1.62
N PHE A 230 -10.35 -2.91 -0.95
CA PHE A 230 -11.09 -4.12 -1.33
C PHE A 230 -11.26 -5.13 -0.18
N TRP A 231 -12.28 -5.98 -0.29
CA TRP A 231 -12.50 -7.08 0.65
C TRP A 231 -11.41 -8.14 0.54
N SER A 232 -10.60 -8.28 1.60
CA SER A 232 -9.45 -9.18 1.67
C SER A 232 -9.82 -10.65 1.44
N ASP A 233 -11.03 -11.03 1.85
CA ASP A 233 -11.54 -12.40 1.85
C ASP A 233 -12.46 -12.72 0.68
N LEU A 234 -12.87 -11.74 -0.14
CA LEU A 234 -13.78 -11.98 -1.27
C LEU A 234 -13.17 -11.65 -2.63
N LEU A 235 -12.28 -10.67 -2.70
CA LEU A 235 -11.81 -10.16 -3.97
C LEU A 235 -10.45 -10.74 -4.38
N VAL A 236 -10.51 -11.68 -5.32
CA VAL A 236 -9.33 -12.29 -5.95
C VAL A 236 -8.63 -11.25 -6.80
N HIS A 237 -7.30 -11.19 -6.70
CA HIS A 237 -6.52 -10.20 -7.43
C HIS A 237 -5.10 -10.69 -7.74
N GLU A 238 -4.47 -10.05 -8.73
CA GLU A 238 -3.04 -10.24 -9.05
C GLU A 238 -2.38 -8.92 -9.39
N VAL A 239 -1.06 -8.81 -9.19
CA VAL A 239 -0.27 -7.69 -9.71
C VAL A 239 0.37 -8.17 -11.01
N LEU A 240 -0.06 -7.57 -12.12
CA LEU A 240 0.46 -7.89 -13.44
C LEU A 240 1.96 -7.59 -13.52
N PRO A 241 2.72 -8.33 -14.34
CA PRO A 241 4.15 -8.12 -14.46
C PRO A 241 4.50 -6.68 -14.83
N MET A 242 5.51 -6.12 -14.15
CA MET A 242 6.22 -4.94 -14.63
C MET A 242 6.95 -5.28 -15.93
N ARG A 243 7.01 -4.32 -16.84
CA ARG A 243 7.76 -4.39 -18.10
C ARG A 243 9.04 -3.57 -17.94
N THR A 244 10.14 -4.11 -18.44
CA THR A 244 11.42 -3.40 -18.44
C THR A 244 11.39 -2.34 -19.53
N GLN A 245 11.67 -1.08 -19.19
CA GLN A 245 11.90 -0.02 -20.18
C GLN A 245 13.39 0.18 -20.53
N HIS A 246 14.33 -0.35 -19.72
CA HIS A 246 15.76 -0.01 -19.80
C HIS A 246 16.70 -1.20 -19.80
N THR A 247 17.80 -1.07 -20.56
CA THR A 247 18.93 -2.00 -20.63
C THR A 247 20.07 -1.65 -19.65
N SER A 248 19.92 -0.60 -18.83
CA SER A 248 20.96 -0.13 -17.90
C SER A 248 20.89 -0.82 -16.53
N GLU A 249 22.06 -1.05 -15.91
CA GLU A 249 22.20 -1.75 -14.63
C GLU A 249 21.61 -1.01 -13.40
N VAL A 250 21.32 0.30 -13.52
CA VAL A 250 20.78 1.12 -12.43
C VAL A 250 19.36 1.56 -12.74
N THR A 251 18.38 1.10 -11.95
CA THR A 251 17.00 1.56 -12.02
C THR A 251 16.89 2.96 -11.42
N ALA A 252 16.52 3.97 -12.24
CA ALA A 252 16.21 5.30 -11.73
C ALA A 252 14.97 5.26 -10.81
N ASP A 253 14.92 6.12 -9.79
CA ASP A 253 13.84 6.10 -8.77
C ASP A 253 12.44 6.19 -9.38
N GLU A 254 12.27 6.90 -10.50
CA GLU A 254 11.01 7.05 -11.23
C GLU A 254 10.46 5.71 -11.75
N HIS A 255 11.32 4.73 -11.99
CA HIS A 255 10.94 3.40 -12.45
C HIS A 255 10.66 2.41 -11.29
N LEU A 256 10.82 2.85 -10.04
CA LEU A 256 10.44 2.05 -8.88
C LEU A 256 8.93 2.11 -8.65
N ARG A 257 8.27 0.96 -8.64
CA ARG A 257 6.85 0.87 -8.27
C ARG A 257 6.73 0.67 -6.77
N HIS A 258 6.40 1.73 -6.06
CA HIS A 258 6.14 1.73 -4.63
C HIS A 258 4.66 1.51 -4.33
N THR A 259 4.42 0.82 -3.22
CA THR A 259 3.08 0.60 -2.66
C THR A 259 3.15 0.59 -1.14
N PHE A 260 2.10 1.09 -0.49
CA PHE A 260 1.90 0.93 0.95
C PHE A 260 0.58 0.20 1.19
N THR A 261 0.65 -1.02 1.73
CA THR A 261 -0.52 -1.84 2.02
C THR A 261 -0.83 -1.79 3.51
N ILE A 262 -2.10 -1.65 3.86
CA ILE A 262 -2.65 -1.72 5.21
C ILE A 262 -3.76 -2.78 5.18
N TRP A 263 -3.72 -3.74 6.11
CA TRP A 263 -4.76 -4.74 6.28
C TRP A 263 -5.48 -4.50 7.59
N LEU A 264 -6.77 -4.23 7.50
CA LEU A 264 -7.66 -4.01 8.63
C LEU A 264 -8.40 -5.32 8.95
N THR A 265 -8.52 -5.64 10.23
CA THR A 265 -9.23 -6.85 10.66
C THR A 265 -10.69 -6.58 11.00
N THR A 266 -11.50 -7.62 11.05
CA THR A 266 -12.88 -7.59 11.51
C THR A 266 -12.99 -8.04 12.97
N GLU A 267 -13.93 -7.44 13.71
CA GLU A 267 -14.36 -7.91 15.03
C GLU A 267 -15.62 -8.78 14.96
N ASN A 268 -16.16 -8.99 13.76
CA ASN A 268 -17.32 -9.82 13.48
C ASN A 268 -16.94 -11.01 12.57
N ASP A 269 -16.56 -12.11 13.21
CA ASP A 269 -16.15 -13.35 12.53
C ASP A 269 -17.20 -13.90 11.56
N ALA A 270 -18.49 -13.64 11.79
CA ALA A 270 -19.55 -14.09 10.89
C ALA A 270 -19.51 -13.41 9.50
N CYS A 271 -18.74 -12.31 9.37
CA CYS A 271 -18.53 -11.62 8.11
C CYS A 271 -17.24 -12.06 7.39
N LEU A 272 -16.42 -12.92 7.99
CA LEU A 272 -15.30 -13.55 7.30
C LEU A 272 -15.80 -14.64 6.37
N LEU A 273 -15.41 -14.57 5.10
CA LEU A 273 -15.77 -15.54 4.07
C LEU A 273 -17.30 -15.74 4.01
N ASP A 274 -18.07 -14.66 4.21
CA ASP A 274 -19.52 -14.74 4.34
C ASP A 274 -20.15 -15.28 3.05
N THR A 275 -20.64 -16.52 3.11
CA THR A 275 -21.32 -17.21 2.01
C THR A 275 -22.64 -16.56 1.61
N LEU A 276 -23.21 -15.72 2.48
CA LEU A 276 -24.43 -14.95 2.17
C LEU A 276 -24.12 -13.62 1.46
N SER A 277 -22.85 -13.23 1.34
CA SER A 277 -22.48 -12.03 0.59
C SER A 277 -22.84 -12.19 -0.90
N PRO A 278 -23.46 -11.19 -1.55
CA PRO A 278 -23.70 -11.23 -2.99
C PRO A 278 -22.39 -11.29 -3.81
N LEU A 279 -21.26 -10.94 -3.18
CA LEU A 279 -19.93 -10.98 -3.78
C LEU A 279 -19.21 -12.32 -3.58
N TYR A 280 -19.74 -13.23 -2.75
CA TYR A 280 -19.12 -14.54 -2.51
C TYR A 280 -18.86 -15.37 -3.79
N PRO A 281 -19.72 -15.34 -4.83
CA PRO A 281 -19.44 -16.02 -6.09
C PRO A 281 -18.13 -15.58 -6.78
N LEU A 282 -17.67 -14.34 -6.58
CA LEU A 282 -16.40 -13.86 -7.16
C LEU A 282 -15.23 -14.71 -6.69
N ARG A 283 -15.17 -14.97 -5.39
CA ARG A 283 -14.17 -15.85 -4.77
C ARG A 283 -14.23 -17.26 -5.35
N LEU A 284 -15.41 -17.86 -5.42
CA LEU A 284 -15.57 -19.24 -5.89
C LEU A 284 -15.15 -19.41 -7.35
N VAL A 285 -15.55 -18.47 -8.21
CA VAL A 285 -15.28 -18.53 -9.66
C VAL A 285 -13.80 -18.26 -9.95
N HIS A 286 -13.21 -17.27 -9.27
CA HIS A 286 -11.85 -16.81 -9.58
C HIS A 286 -10.76 -17.46 -8.75
N TYR A 287 -11.14 -18.15 -7.68
CA TYR A 287 -10.28 -18.94 -6.82
C TYR A 287 -10.92 -20.30 -6.46
N PRO A 288 -11.23 -21.16 -7.47
CA PRO A 288 -11.84 -22.46 -7.23
C PRO A 288 -10.82 -23.41 -6.58
N ASN A 289 -10.88 -23.50 -5.25
CA ASN A 289 -10.31 -24.54 -4.38
C ASN A 289 -8.77 -24.67 -4.25
N LYS A 290 -8.31 -24.74 -3.00
CA LYS A 290 -8.03 -26.07 -2.43
C LYS A 290 -9.28 -26.46 -1.64
N VAL A 291 -9.93 -27.55 -2.00
CA VAL A 291 -11.12 -28.07 -1.31
C VAL A 291 -10.71 -28.33 0.14
N GLU A 292 -11.50 -27.82 1.09
CA GLU A 292 -11.51 -28.31 2.46
C GLU A 292 -11.75 -29.82 2.41
N ALA A 293 -10.69 -30.61 2.56
CA ALA A 293 -10.85 -32.00 2.95
C ALA A 293 -11.44 -31.96 4.36
N ALA A 294 -12.73 -32.29 4.46
CA ALA A 294 -13.42 -32.58 5.71
C ALA A 294 -12.69 -33.66 6.52
#